data_AF-Q0UZT4-F1
#
_entry.id   AF-Q0UZT4-F1
#
_cell.length_a   1.000
_cell.length_b   1.000
_cell.length_c   1.000
_cell.angle_alpha   90.00
_cell.angle_beta   90.00
_cell.angle_gamma   90.00
#
_symmetry.space_group_name_H-M   'P 1'
#
loop_
_entity.id
_entity.type
_entity.pdbx_description
1 polymer ?
#
loop_
_entity_poly.entity_id
_entity_poly.type
_entity_poly.pdbx_seq_one_letter_code
_entity_poly.pdbx_strand_id
1 'polypeptide(L)'
;MHDVEFQDQVSSLRSIDNIAYSASKSSSGWSSDEQLLARFGKEQQFKRNFNLLTVIALCSTVMNAWAGMLSGLQLVLFNGGPTGFLISFPIVFLGVLMQALVVAELASMIPLSGGQYNWVAILAPRRLSNFLSYFVGWIVTIAWQAGAAGVAFLTSNVILGLASAVHPDYEMKKWHVTLAFFAVITLAVLVTTVLGRLLPTIESVAFVIFVMGFFVLIIVLKYLAPKTDSSQVFQNFFNGGGWNNNVEATFVGAIPIMFGFNGFDAGVHLGKL
;
A
#
# COMPACT_ATOMS: atom_id res chain seq x y z
N MET A 1 39.67 -6.38 -19.33
CA MET A 1 38.58 -5.42 -19.63
C MET A 1 37.60 -5.30 -18.47
N HIS A 2 37.24 -6.39 -17.79
CA HIS A 2 36.37 -6.40 -16.60
C HIS A 2 36.96 -5.67 -15.37
N ASP A 3 38.29 -5.66 -15.20
CA ASP A 3 38.94 -5.01 -14.05
C ASP A 3 39.00 -3.48 -14.14
N VAL A 4 38.97 -2.93 -15.35
CA VAL A 4 39.01 -1.46 -15.57
C VAL A 4 37.67 -0.84 -15.18
N GLU A 5 36.57 -1.53 -15.47
CA GLU A 5 35.20 -1.09 -15.15
C GLU A 5 34.91 -1.17 -13.64
N PHE A 6 35.49 -2.17 -12.96
CA PHE A 6 35.45 -2.25 -11.49
C PHE A 6 36.30 -1.16 -10.83
N GLN A 7 37.49 -0.87 -11.37
CA GLN A 7 38.33 0.24 -10.89
C GLN A 7 37.68 1.61 -11.11
N ASP A 8 36.93 1.79 -12.21
CA ASP A 8 36.16 3.01 -12.47
C ASP A 8 34.91 3.14 -11.58
N GLN A 9 34.27 2.02 -11.22
CA GLN A 9 33.23 2.03 -10.19
C GLN A 9 33.81 2.40 -8.82
N VAL A 10 34.93 1.80 -8.42
CA VAL A 10 35.60 2.09 -7.15
C VAL A 10 36.15 3.53 -7.12
N SER A 11 36.64 4.06 -8.23
CA SER A 11 37.11 5.45 -8.32
C SER A 11 35.96 6.45 -8.26
N SER A 12 34.82 6.15 -8.88
CA SER A 12 33.60 6.96 -8.79
C SER A 12 33.03 6.97 -7.36
N LEU A 13 33.01 5.83 -6.68
CA LEU A 13 32.60 5.72 -5.28
C LEU A 13 33.57 6.48 -4.36
N ARG A 14 34.90 6.38 -4.58
CA ARG A 14 35.91 7.17 -3.85
C ARG A 14 35.81 8.67 -4.11
N SER A 15 35.40 9.08 -5.31
CA SER A 15 35.18 10.50 -5.63
C SER A 15 33.95 11.05 -4.91
N ILE A 16 32.88 10.26 -4.79
CA ILE A 16 31.69 10.59 -4.01
C ILE A 16 32.05 10.65 -2.52
N ASP A 17 32.85 9.71 -2.01
CA ASP A 17 33.33 9.72 -0.62
C ASP A 17 34.24 10.92 -0.31
N ASN A 18 35.10 11.34 -1.25
CA ASN A 18 35.95 12.52 -1.08
C ASN A 18 35.16 13.83 -1.13
N ILE A 19 34.13 13.92 -1.98
CA ILE A 19 33.19 15.05 -2.02
C ILE A 19 32.36 15.07 -0.72
N ALA A 20 31.92 13.90 -0.24
CA ALA A 20 31.22 13.74 1.02
C ALA A 20 32.10 14.08 2.24
N TYR A 21 33.39 13.75 2.21
CA TYR A 21 34.37 14.07 3.24
C TYR A 21 34.71 15.57 3.26
N SER A 22 34.76 16.20 2.09
CA SER A 22 34.92 17.65 1.95
C SER A 22 33.68 18.41 2.45
N ALA A 23 32.48 17.94 2.11
CA ALA A 23 31.22 18.49 2.58
C ALA A 23 31.06 18.31 4.10
N SER A 24 31.42 17.13 4.65
CA SER A 24 31.32 16.85 6.09
C SER A 24 32.23 17.75 6.93
N LYS A 25 33.41 18.11 6.41
CA LYS A 25 34.36 19.02 7.08
C LYS A 25 33.84 20.45 7.25
N SER A 26 32.79 20.84 6.50
CA SER A 26 32.10 22.13 6.64
C SER A 26 30.84 22.09 7.52
N SER A 27 30.46 20.91 8.06
CA SER A 27 29.10 20.60 8.50
C SER A 27 28.94 20.36 10.02
N SER A 28 29.63 21.11 10.88
CA SER A 28 29.58 20.93 12.34
C SER A 28 28.21 21.17 13.01
N GLY A 29 27.13 21.37 12.24
CA GLY A 29 25.75 21.48 12.70
C GLY A 29 24.72 20.68 11.90
N TRP A 30 25.13 19.81 10.96
CA TRP A 30 24.19 19.02 10.14
C TRP A 30 23.85 17.69 10.79
N SER A 31 22.58 17.29 10.71
CA SER A 31 22.16 15.95 11.15
C SER A 31 22.78 14.87 10.26
N SER A 32 22.90 13.63 10.78
CA SER A 32 23.41 12.47 10.02
C SER A 32 22.70 12.26 8.68
N ASP A 33 21.44 12.68 8.58
CA ASP A 33 20.59 12.49 7.41
C ASP A 33 20.73 13.62 6.39
N GLU A 34 21.00 14.86 6.82
CA GLU A 34 21.36 15.97 5.93
C GLU A 34 22.70 15.67 5.24
N GLN A 35 23.64 15.09 5.98
CA GLN A 35 24.90 14.60 5.41
C GLN A 35 24.67 13.46 4.41
N LEU A 36 23.66 12.60 4.64
CA LEU A 36 23.34 11.49 3.75
C LEU A 36 22.63 11.95 2.47
N LEU A 37 21.72 12.93 2.55
CA LEU A 37 21.08 13.54 1.38
C LEU A 37 22.09 14.31 0.53
N ALA A 38 23.04 15.01 1.17
CA ALA A 38 24.14 15.69 0.49
C ALA A 38 25.05 14.72 -0.28
N ARG A 39 25.25 13.47 0.18
CA ARG A 39 25.99 12.43 -0.57
C ARG A 39 25.34 12.07 -1.90
N PHE A 40 24.03 12.22 -2.01
CA PHE A 40 23.27 12.00 -3.24
C PHE A 40 23.00 13.29 -4.01
N GLY A 41 23.59 14.42 -3.60
CA GLY A 41 23.43 15.72 -4.25
C GLY A 41 22.02 16.31 -4.12
N LYS A 42 21.25 15.91 -3.10
CA LYS A 42 19.89 16.43 -2.85
C LYS A 42 19.88 17.30 -1.60
N GLU A 43 19.28 18.48 -1.70
CA GLU A 43 18.98 19.33 -0.54
C GLU A 43 17.67 18.90 0.12
N GLN A 44 17.60 18.95 1.45
CA GLN A 44 16.38 18.66 2.20
C GLN A 44 15.36 19.80 2.04
N GLN A 45 14.31 19.59 1.25
CA GLN A 45 13.29 20.60 0.94
C GLN A 45 12.10 20.61 1.93
N PHE A 46 11.88 19.52 2.68
CA PHE A 46 10.75 19.40 3.61
C PHE A 46 11.21 19.27 5.07
N LYS A 47 10.54 20.01 5.98
CA LYS A 47 10.68 19.82 7.43
C LYS A 47 10.04 18.49 7.82
N ARG A 48 10.83 17.62 8.43
CA ARG A 48 10.40 16.32 8.94
C ARG A 48 9.49 16.50 10.14
N ASN A 49 8.22 16.09 10.00
CA ASN A 49 7.19 16.21 11.04
C ASN A 49 6.65 14.84 11.51
N PHE A 50 7.17 13.72 11.01
CA PHE A 50 6.65 12.38 11.30
C PHE A 50 7.60 11.59 12.19
N ASN A 51 7.18 11.30 13.43
CA ASN A 51 7.83 10.32 14.29
C ASN A 51 7.53 8.88 13.80
N LEU A 52 8.36 7.90 14.16
CA LEU A 52 8.22 6.48 13.79
C LEU A 52 6.80 5.95 14.04
N LEU A 53 6.21 6.28 15.18
CA LEU A 53 4.86 5.85 15.56
C LEU A 53 3.80 6.41 14.59
N THR A 54 3.91 7.68 14.22
CA THR A 54 3.05 8.33 13.21
C THR A 54 3.20 7.69 11.84
N VAL A 55 4.41 7.28 11.45
CA VAL A 55 4.64 6.58 10.18
C VAL A 55 4.03 5.18 10.20
N ILE A 56 4.19 4.42 11.29
CA ILE A 56 3.57 3.11 11.45
C ILE A 56 2.04 3.23 11.43
N ALA A 57 1.48 4.21 12.15
CA ALA A 57 0.05 4.49 12.15
C ALA A 57 -0.44 4.85 10.75
N LEU A 58 0.30 5.69 10.02
CA LEU A 58 -0.04 6.09 8.66
C LEU A 58 0.00 4.89 7.70
N CYS A 59 1.09 4.11 7.68
CA CYS A 59 1.19 2.91 6.84
C CYS A 59 0.08 1.90 7.17
N SER A 60 -0.24 1.70 8.45
CA SER A 60 -1.33 0.81 8.88
C SER A 60 -2.70 1.30 8.41
N THR A 61 -2.93 2.62 8.48
CA THR A 61 -4.19 3.24 8.07
C THR A 61 -4.35 3.23 6.55
N VAL A 62 -3.28 3.51 5.80
CA VAL A 62 -3.28 3.47 4.34
C VAL A 62 -3.53 2.05 3.83
N MET A 63 -2.91 1.05 4.47
CA MET A 63 -3.10 -0.36 4.09
C MET A 63 -4.53 -0.83 4.40
N ASN A 64 -5.15 -0.33 5.48
CA ASN A 64 -6.56 -0.58 5.81
C ASN A 64 -6.95 -2.08 5.75
N ALA A 65 -6.05 -2.96 6.19
CA ALA A 65 -6.01 -4.32 5.68
C ALA A 65 -7.27 -5.14 5.91
N TRP A 66 -7.78 -5.15 7.16
CA TRP A 66 -8.94 -5.97 7.49
C TRP A 66 -10.22 -5.45 6.81
N ALA A 67 -10.42 -4.14 6.74
CA ALA A 67 -11.62 -3.56 6.11
C ALA A 67 -11.58 -3.68 4.58
N GLY A 68 -10.40 -3.53 3.97
CA GLY A 68 -10.19 -3.77 2.54
C GLY A 68 -10.50 -5.21 2.15
N MET A 69 -10.00 -6.19 2.91
CA MET A 69 -10.31 -7.60 2.69
C MET A 69 -11.80 -7.92 2.83
N LEU A 70 -12.46 -7.40 3.87
CA LEU A 70 -13.89 -7.63 4.09
C LEU A 70 -14.75 -7.06 2.95
N SER A 71 -14.38 -5.90 2.41
CA SER A 71 -15.09 -5.27 1.30
C SER A 71 -15.04 -6.12 0.02
N GLY A 72 -14.00 -6.93 -0.15
CA GLY A 72 -13.83 -7.86 -1.27
C GLY A 72 -14.20 -9.31 -0.96
N LEU A 73 -14.68 -9.61 0.26
CA LEU A 73 -14.89 -10.98 0.73
C LEU A 73 -15.90 -11.76 -0.13
N GLN A 74 -16.86 -11.07 -0.75
CA GLN A 74 -17.79 -11.70 -1.70
C GLN A 74 -17.05 -12.40 -2.84
N LEU A 75 -16.03 -11.75 -3.44
CA LEU A 75 -15.28 -12.33 -4.55
C LEU A 75 -14.40 -13.49 -4.08
N VAL A 76 -13.83 -13.39 -2.88
CA VAL A 76 -13.05 -14.45 -2.24
C VAL A 76 -13.91 -15.70 -2.03
N LEU A 77 -15.08 -15.54 -1.42
CA LEU A 77 -15.98 -16.66 -1.12
C LEU A 77 -16.60 -17.24 -2.39
N PHE A 78 -16.85 -16.41 -3.40
CA PHE A 78 -17.34 -16.85 -4.70
C PHE A 78 -16.29 -17.65 -5.49
N ASN A 79 -15.00 -17.34 -5.32
CA ASN A 79 -13.89 -18.01 -5.99
C ASN A 79 -12.90 -18.59 -4.96
N GLY A 80 -13.18 -19.80 -4.47
CA GLY A 80 -12.33 -20.54 -3.53
C GLY A 80 -13.05 -20.94 -2.24
N GLY A 81 -14.13 -20.24 -1.87
CA GLY A 81 -14.88 -20.51 -0.65
C GLY A 81 -14.06 -20.21 0.63
N PRO A 82 -14.61 -20.57 1.82
CA PRO A 82 -13.92 -20.39 3.10
C PRO A 82 -12.56 -21.08 3.16
N THR A 83 -12.45 -22.30 2.60
CA THR A 83 -11.19 -23.02 2.57
C THR A 83 -10.15 -22.33 1.69
N GLY A 84 -10.56 -21.84 0.51
CA GLY A 84 -9.68 -21.10 -0.38
C GLY A 84 -9.11 -19.85 0.28
N PHE A 85 -9.93 -19.12 1.04
CA PHE A 85 -9.45 -17.98 1.85
C PHE A 85 -8.38 -18.39 2.87
N LEU A 86 -8.62 -19.46 3.64
CA LEU A 86 -7.69 -19.92 4.68
C LEU A 86 -6.32 -20.36 4.12
N ILE A 87 -6.30 -20.93 2.92
CA ILE A 87 -5.05 -21.35 2.26
C ILE A 87 -4.36 -20.16 1.61
N SER A 88 -5.09 -19.31 0.91
CA SER A 88 -4.52 -18.19 0.16
C SER A 88 -4.01 -17.07 1.07
N PHE A 89 -4.67 -16.80 2.20
CA PHE A 89 -4.28 -15.75 3.13
C PHE A 89 -2.82 -15.84 3.61
N PRO A 90 -2.33 -16.95 4.19
CA PRO A 90 -0.94 -17.04 4.63
C PRO A 90 0.07 -16.97 3.47
N ILE A 91 -0.29 -17.49 2.28
CA ILE A 91 0.55 -17.42 1.08
C ILE A 91 0.73 -15.96 0.64
N VAL A 92 -0.37 -15.21 0.55
CA VAL A 92 -0.35 -13.78 0.20
C VAL A 92 0.41 -13.00 1.26
N PHE A 93 0.14 -13.24 2.54
CA PHE A 93 0.82 -12.57 3.65
C PHE A 93 2.34 -12.76 3.60
N LEU A 94 2.80 -14.00 3.40
CA LEU A 94 4.24 -14.29 3.27
C LEU A 94 4.84 -13.59 2.05
N GLY A 95 4.14 -13.60 0.91
CA GLY A 95 4.58 -12.90 -0.30
C GLY A 95 4.75 -11.40 -0.08
N VAL A 96 3.79 -10.74 0.56
CA VAL A 96 3.87 -9.32 0.89
C VAL A 96 4.97 -9.05 1.92
N LEU A 97 5.14 -9.92 2.91
CA LEU A 97 6.22 -9.78 3.90
C LEU A 97 7.60 -9.81 3.23
N MET A 98 7.81 -10.73 2.29
CA MET A 98 9.06 -10.78 1.52
C MET A 98 9.27 -9.51 0.69
N GLN A 99 8.23 -8.99 0.04
CA GLN A 99 8.31 -7.71 -0.68
C GLN A 99 8.66 -6.55 0.25
N ALA A 100 8.02 -6.48 1.43
CA ALA A 100 8.28 -5.45 2.43
C ALA A 100 9.73 -5.51 2.93
N LEU A 101 10.30 -6.70 3.10
CA LEU A 101 11.71 -6.87 3.49
C LEU A 101 12.67 -6.32 2.42
N VAL A 102 12.44 -6.62 1.14
CA VAL A 102 13.26 -6.07 0.04
C VAL A 102 13.17 -4.53 0.00
N VAL A 103 11.96 -3.99 0.15
CA VAL A 103 11.74 -2.53 0.19
C VAL A 103 12.42 -1.92 1.41
N ALA A 104 12.41 -2.59 2.57
CA ALA A 104 13.10 -2.15 3.77
C ALA A 104 14.63 -2.13 3.59
N GLU A 105 15.19 -3.16 2.96
CA GLU A 105 16.62 -3.24 2.63
C GLU A 105 17.03 -2.09 1.70
N LEU A 106 16.30 -1.89 0.59
CA LEU A 106 16.55 -0.78 -0.35
C LEU A 106 16.41 0.59 0.32
N ALA A 107 15.39 0.76 1.16
CA ALA A 107 15.19 2.01 1.88
C ALA A 107 16.26 2.27 2.95
N SER A 108 16.98 1.23 3.41
CA SER A 108 18.12 1.37 4.34
C SER A 108 19.41 1.76 3.62
N MET A 109 19.61 1.24 2.40
CA MET A 109 20.77 1.55 1.57
C MET A 109 20.65 2.91 0.86
N ILE A 110 19.44 3.24 0.39
CA ILE A 110 19.17 4.44 -0.43
C ILE A 110 17.95 5.18 0.15
N PRO A 111 18.12 5.98 1.21
CA PRO A 111 17.02 6.69 1.86
C PRO A 111 16.67 7.99 1.14
N LEU A 112 16.30 7.89 -0.15
CA LEU A 112 15.90 9.04 -0.97
C LEU A 112 14.38 9.17 -1.03
N SER A 113 13.88 10.39 -0.84
CA SER A 113 12.47 10.73 -1.06
C SER A 113 12.10 10.54 -2.53
N GLY A 114 11.13 9.65 -2.81
CA GLY A 114 10.72 9.23 -4.16
C GLY A 114 10.73 7.72 -4.38
N GLY A 115 11.23 6.93 -3.43
CA GLY A 115 11.08 5.47 -3.43
C GLY A 115 11.55 4.79 -4.72
N GLN A 116 10.67 3.96 -5.29
CA GLN A 116 11.02 2.98 -6.32
C GLN A 116 11.67 3.59 -7.58
N TYR A 117 11.20 4.74 -8.08
CA TYR A 117 11.77 5.33 -9.29
C TYR A 117 13.19 5.86 -9.08
N ASN A 118 13.51 6.38 -7.89
CA ASN A 118 14.87 6.81 -7.55
C ASN A 118 15.80 5.61 -7.40
N TRP A 119 15.33 4.51 -6.81
CA TRP A 119 16.13 3.29 -6.69
C TRP A 119 16.48 2.73 -8.07
N VAL A 120 15.53 2.75 -8.99
CA VAL A 120 15.75 2.33 -10.39
C VAL A 120 16.76 3.25 -11.08
N ALA A 121 16.71 4.57 -10.84
CA ALA A 121 17.67 5.50 -11.41
C ALA A 121 19.12 5.19 -11.00
N ILE A 122 19.31 4.71 -9.77
CA ILE A 122 20.62 4.43 -9.18
C ILE A 122 21.11 3.01 -9.55
N LEU A 123 20.22 2.02 -9.53
CA LEU A 123 20.58 0.61 -9.71
C LEU A 123 20.57 0.15 -11.17
N ALA A 124 19.82 0.82 -12.04
CA ALA A 124 19.74 0.41 -13.44
C ALA A 124 21.00 0.79 -14.24
N PRO A 125 21.34 0.04 -15.31
CA PRO A 125 22.44 0.37 -16.21
C PRO A 125 22.31 1.78 -16.76
N ARG A 126 23.41 2.55 -16.82
CA ARG A 126 23.41 3.99 -17.21
C ARG A 126 22.66 4.30 -18.51
N ARG A 127 22.72 3.39 -19.49
CA ARG A 127 22.04 3.55 -20.79
C ARG A 127 20.53 3.53 -20.70
N LEU A 128 19.99 2.80 -19.71
CA LEU A 128 18.55 2.56 -19.54
C LEU A 128 17.98 3.26 -18.30
N SER A 129 18.82 3.75 -17.39
CA SER A 129 18.41 4.33 -16.11
C SER A 129 17.32 5.40 -16.23
N ASN A 130 17.46 6.38 -17.13
CA ASN A 130 16.43 7.41 -17.32
C ASN A 130 15.10 6.85 -17.82
N PHE A 131 15.14 5.94 -18.80
CA PHE A 131 13.93 5.34 -19.37
C PHE A 131 13.20 4.45 -18.36
N LEU A 132 13.93 3.55 -17.68
CA LEU A 132 13.36 2.66 -16.67
C LEU A 132 12.79 3.43 -15.48
N SER A 133 13.48 4.47 -15.03
CA SER A 133 13.00 5.30 -13.91
C SER A 133 11.70 6.03 -14.25
N TYR A 134 11.63 6.59 -15.47
CA TYR A 134 10.42 7.24 -15.95
C TYR A 134 9.26 6.25 -16.10
N PHE A 135 9.53 5.07 -16.67
CA PHE A 135 8.55 4.01 -16.83
C PHE A 135 7.99 3.53 -15.48
N VAL A 136 8.87 3.29 -14.50
CA VAL A 136 8.47 2.91 -13.13
C VAL A 136 7.68 4.03 -12.45
N GLY A 137 8.09 5.29 -12.61
CA GLY A 137 7.35 6.44 -12.10
C GLY A 137 5.91 6.51 -12.62
N TRP A 138 5.70 6.27 -13.92
CA TRP A 138 4.36 6.22 -14.51
C TRP A 138 3.54 5.04 -14.02
N ILE A 139 4.12 3.84 -13.94
CA ILE A 139 3.42 2.66 -13.42
C ILE A 139 2.97 2.91 -11.99
N VAL A 140 3.85 3.43 -11.13
CA VAL A 140 3.52 3.75 -9.73
C VAL A 140 2.39 4.78 -9.69
N THR A 141 2.47 5.84 -10.49
CA THR A 141 1.42 6.87 -10.54
C THR A 141 0.07 6.28 -10.95
N ILE A 142 0.03 5.48 -12.01
CA ILE A 142 -1.20 4.81 -12.48
C ILE A 142 -1.73 3.84 -11.42
N ALA A 143 -0.85 3.09 -10.75
CA ALA A 143 -1.23 2.17 -9.69
C ALA A 143 -1.90 2.90 -8.50
N TRP A 144 -1.34 4.04 -8.08
CA TRP A 144 -1.95 4.86 -7.03
C TRP A 144 -3.31 5.45 -7.44
N GLN A 145 -3.46 5.89 -8.69
CA GLN A 145 -4.76 6.38 -9.18
C GLN A 145 -5.79 5.25 -9.29
N ALA A 146 -5.41 4.08 -9.79
CA ALA A 146 -6.27 2.91 -9.87
C ALA A 146 -6.66 2.41 -8.47
N GLY A 147 -5.73 2.45 -7.51
CA GLY A 147 -5.99 2.12 -6.10
C GLY A 147 -7.03 3.06 -5.48
N ALA A 148 -6.86 4.38 -5.65
CA ALA A 148 -7.82 5.37 -5.16
C ALA A 148 -9.22 5.17 -5.76
N ALA A 149 -9.31 4.93 -7.07
CA ALA A 149 -10.57 4.60 -7.73
C ALA A 149 -11.17 3.28 -7.21
N GLY A 150 -10.35 2.25 -7.01
CA GLY A 150 -10.78 0.96 -6.44
C GLY A 150 -11.41 1.13 -5.05
N VAL A 151 -10.77 1.89 -4.16
CA VAL A 151 -11.30 2.17 -2.82
C VAL A 151 -12.62 2.94 -2.91
N ALA A 152 -12.71 3.99 -3.72
CA ALA A 152 -13.94 4.75 -3.89
C ALA A 152 -15.10 3.88 -4.43
N PHE A 153 -14.79 2.94 -5.33
CA PHE A 153 -15.77 1.98 -5.85
C PHE A 153 -16.26 1.04 -4.75
N LEU A 154 -15.35 0.48 -3.94
CA LEU A 154 -15.72 -0.38 -2.81
C LEU A 154 -16.56 0.37 -1.78
N THR A 155 -16.16 1.57 -1.39
CA THR A 155 -16.92 2.43 -0.46
C THR A 155 -18.33 2.70 -0.97
N SER A 156 -18.48 2.97 -2.27
CA SER A 156 -19.79 3.20 -2.89
C SER A 156 -20.68 1.97 -2.83
N ASN A 157 -20.13 0.77 -3.05
CA ASN A 157 -20.89 -0.48 -2.90
C ASN A 157 -21.30 -0.72 -1.44
N VAL A 158 -20.45 -0.42 -0.46
CA VAL A 158 -20.78 -0.55 0.96
C VAL A 158 -21.92 0.41 1.35
N ILE A 159 -21.86 1.68 0.93
CA ILE A 159 -22.90 2.68 1.21
C ILE A 159 -24.25 2.23 0.63
N LEU A 160 -24.27 1.81 -0.63
CA LEU A 160 -25.51 1.40 -1.29
C LEU A 160 -26.01 0.04 -0.82
N GLY A 161 -25.10 -0.87 -0.45
CA GLY A 161 -25.43 -2.14 0.19
C GLY A 161 -26.11 -1.94 1.54
N LEU A 162 -25.63 -0.97 2.34
CA LEU A 162 -26.29 -0.58 3.57
C LEU A 162 -27.67 0.05 3.32
N ALA A 163 -27.81 0.90 2.30
CA ALA A 163 -29.10 1.47 1.93
C ALA A 163 -30.12 0.39 1.53
N SER A 164 -29.69 -0.62 0.77
CA SER A 164 -30.51 -1.78 0.40
C SER A 164 -30.87 -2.66 1.59
N ALA A 165 -29.99 -2.80 2.58
CA ALA A 165 -30.27 -3.53 3.80
C ALA A 165 -31.30 -2.84 4.71
N VAL A 166 -31.32 -1.50 4.73
CA VAL A 166 -32.25 -0.71 5.57
C VAL A 166 -33.60 -0.46 4.88
N HIS A 167 -33.61 -0.35 3.56
CA HIS A 167 -34.81 -0.06 2.76
C HIS A 167 -35.15 -1.26 1.85
N PRO A 168 -36.15 -2.08 2.21
CA PRO A 168 -36.50 -3.30 1.47
C PRO A 168 -36.93 -3.04 0.01
N ASP A 169 -37.50 -1.87 -0.27
CA ASP A 169 -37.98 -1.49 -1.60
C ASP A 169 -36.86 -0.94 -2.52
N TYR A 170 -35.65 -0.76 -1.98
CA TYR A 170 -34.55 -0.18 -2.74
C TYR A 170 -33.73 -1.26 -3.45
N GLU A 171 -33.86 -1.28 -4.78
CA GLU A 171 -33.05 -2.11 -5.66
C GLU A 171 -31.77 -1.37 -6.10
N MET A 172 -30.61 -1.94 -5.79
CA MET A 172 -29.32 -1.38 -6.19
C MET A 172 -29.08 -1.56 -7.70
N LYS A 173 -29.03 -0.45 -8.45
CA LYS A 173 -28.72 -0.46 -9.89
C LYS A 173 -27.27 -0.02 -10.13
N LYS A 174 -26.67 -0.50 -11.23
CA LYS A 174 -25.27 -0.19 -11.59
C LYS A 174 -24.98 1.31 -11.65
N TRP A 175 -25.91 2.11 -12.17
CA TRP A 175 -25.73 3.57 -12.26
C TRP A 175 -25.78 4.27 -10.89
N HIS A 176 -26.47 3.71 -9.89
CA HIS A 176 -26.43 4.22 -8.51
C HIS A 176 -24.99 4.15 -7.97
N VAL A 177 -24.31 3.02 -8.20
CA VAL A 177 -22.91 2.81 -7.80
C VAL A 177 -21.99 3.82 -8.48
N THR A 178 -22.19 4.08 -9.77
CA THR A 178 -21.41 5.09 -10.51
C THR A 178 -21.59 6.50 -9.96
N LEU A 179 -22.81 6.91 -9.61
CA LEU A 179 -23.05 8.24 -9.03
C LEU A 179 -22.45 8.35 -7.61
N ALA A 180 -22.63 7.33 -6.78
CA ALA A 180 -22.01 7.27 -5.46
C ALA A 180 -20.48 7.33 -5.56
N PHE A 181 -19.89 6.64 -6.55
CA PHE A 181 -18.46 6.68 -6.83
C PHE A 181 -17.96 8.08 -7.15
N PHE A 182 -18.64 8.80 -8.06
CA PHE A 182 -18.27 10.18 -8.35
C PHE A 182 -18.42 11.08 -7.11
N ALA A 183 -19.49 10.91 -6.33
CA ALA A 183 -19.70 11.68 -5.11
C ALA A 183 -18.59 11.45 -4.07
N VAL A 184 -18.18 10.18 -3.86
CA VAL A 184 -17.09 9.82 -2.94
C VAL A 184 -15.77 10.41 -3.39
N ILE A 185 -15.42 10.31 -4.68
CA ILE A 185 -14.18 10.90 -5.21
C ILE A 185 -14.21 12.42 -5.09
N THR A 186 -15.30 13.08 -5.48
CA THR A 186 -15.40 14.54 -5.37
C THR A 186 -15.26 14.98 -3.92
N LEU A 187 -15.91 14.29 -2.98
CA LEU A 187 -15.76 14.59 -1.55
C LEU A 187 -14.31 14.38 -1.08
N ALA A 188 -13.67 13.28 -1.47
CA ALA A 188 -12.28 13.00 -1.10
C ALA A 188 -11.31 14.07 -1.65
N VAL A 189 -11.50 14.52 -2.89
CA VAL A 189 -10.70 15.60 -3.50
C VAL A 189 -10.95 16.93 -2.79
N LEU A 190 -12.21 17.25 -2.47
CA LEU A 190 -12.54 18.48 -1.74
C LEU A 190 -11.93 18.50 -0.34
N VAL A 191 -12.04 17.39 0.41
CA VAL A 191 -11.45 17.27 1.76
C VAL A 191 -9.94 17.36 1.69
N THR A 192 -9.28 16.65 0.78
CA THR A 192 -7.81 16.68 0.66
C THR A 192 -7.29 18.05 0.21
N THR A 193 -8.00 18.74 -0.69
CA THR A 193 -7.59 20.06 -1.21
C THR A 193 -7.85 21.20 -0.21
N VAL A 194 -9.03 21.23 0.43
CA VAL A 194 -9.45 22.33 1.31
C VAL A 194 -8.99 22.10 2.76
N LEU A 195 -9.11 20.88 3.26
CA LEU A 195 -8.77 20.51 4.65
C LEU A 195 -7.37 19.89 4.75
N GLY A 196 -6.49 20.13 3.78
CA GLY A 196 -5.13 19.58 3.74
C GLY A 196 -4.33 19.78 5.04
N ARG A 197 -4.60 20.88 5.76
CA ARG A 197 -3.97 21.18 7.07
C ARG A 197 -4.52 20.34 8.24
N LEU A 198 -5.75 19.85 8.15
CA LEU A 198 -6.41 19.02 9.15
C LEU A 198 -6.28 17.52 8.85
N LEU A 199 -5.77 17.14 7.67
CA LEU A 199 -5.56 15.75 7.26
C LEU A 199 -4.86 14.92 8.36
N PRO A 200 -3.75 15.36 8.99
CA PRO A 200 -3.10 14.54 10.01
C PRO A 200 -3.99 14.24 11.22
N THR A 201 -4.86 15.18 11.60
CA THR A 201 -5.80 15.01 12.71
C THR A 201 -6.94 14.07 12.31
N ILE A 202 -7.49 14.24 11.10
CA ILE A 202 -8.55 13.36 10.56
C ILE A 202 -8.03 11.93 10.45
N GLU A 203 -6.82 11.73 9.93
CA GLU A 203 -6.17 10.42 9.83
C GLU A 203 -5.97 9.78 11.21
N SER A 204 -5.53 10.55 12.20
CA SER A 204 -5.35 10.05 13.57
C SER A 204 -6.68 9.58 14.19
N VAL A 205 -7.77 10.32 13.99
CA VAL A 205 -9.10 9.93 14.47
C VAL A 205 -9.62 8.71 13.71
N ALA A 206 -9.45 8.70 12.38
CA ALA A 206 -9.83 7.57 11.53
C ALA A 206 -9.09 6.28 11.95
N PHE A 207 -7.81 6.38 12.30
CA PHE A 207 -7.03 5.25 12.81
C PHE A 207 -7.61 4.70 14.11
N VAL A 208 -7.98 5.56 15.06
CA VAL A 208 -8.61 5.12 16.33
C VAL A 208 -9.93 4.41 16.04
N ILE A 209 -10.76 4.95 15.15
CA ILE A 209 -12.02 4.31 14.73
C ILE A 209 -11.75 2.96 14.05
N PHE A 210 -10.73 2.88 13.19
CA PHE A 210 -10.34 1.66 12.49
C PHE A 210 -9.90 0.56 13.46
N VAL A 211 -9.09 0.89 14.46
CA VAL A 211 -8.66 -0.06 15.49
C VAL A 211 -9.84 -0.50 16.36
N MET A 212 -10.69 0.43 16.81
CA MET A 212 -11.89 0.07 17.59
C MET A 212 -12.86 -0.79 16.77
N GLY A 213 -13.06 -0.45 15.49
CA GLY A 213 -13.93 -1.18 14.57
C GLY A 213 -13.52 -2.64 14.40
N PHE A 214 -12.21 -2.93 14.39
CA PHE A 214 -11.70 -4.30 14.36
C PHE A 214 -12.19 -5.13 15.56
N PHE A 215 -12.06 -4.60 16.78
CA PHE A 215 -12.51 -5.31 17.99
C PHE A 215 -14.03 -5.43 18.03
N VAL A 216 -14.75 -4.37 17.68
CA VAL A 216 -16.22 -4.40 17.59
C VAL A 216 -16.67 -5.48 16.62
N LEU A 217 -16.05 -5.57 15.44
CA LEU A 217 -16.36 -6.60 14.45
C LEU A 217 -16.15 -8.02 14.99
N ILE A 218 -15.01 -8.29 15.63
CA ILE A 218 -14.74 -9.61 16.22
C ILE A 218 -15.77 -9.95 17.30
N ILE A 219 -16.11 -9.00 18.17
CA ILE A 219 -17.09 -9.21 19.24
C ILE A 219 -18.46 -9.49 18.64
N VAL A 220 -18.93 -8.68 17.69
CA VAL A 220 -20.22 -8.87 17.02
C VAL A 220 -20.26 -10.23 16.33
N LEU A 221 -19.24 -10.60 15.54
CA LEU A 221 -19.21 -11.90 14.88
C LEU A 221 -19.19 -13.07 15.89
N LYS A 222 -18.47 -12.95 17.00
CA LYS A 222 -18.41 -14.00 18.02
C LYS A 222 -19.76 -14.29 18.68
N TYR A 223 -20.57 -13.25 18.91
CA TYR A 223 -21.82 -13.36 19.67
C TYR A 223 -23.09 -13.39 18.81
N LEU A 224 -23.11 -12.73 17.66
CA LEU A 224 -24.29 -12.59 16.82
C LEU A 224 -24.24 -13.45 15.54
N ALA A 225 -23.06 -13.87 15.07
CA ALA A 225 -23.00 -14.65 13.84
C ALA A 225 -23.45 -16.10 14.08
N PRO A 226 -24.22 -16.69 13.15
CA PRO A 226 -24.50 -18.12 13.17
C PRO A 226 -23.19 -18.91 13.06
N LYS A 227 -23.04 -19.93 13.91
CA LYS A 227 -21.81 -20.74 13.93
C LYS A 227 -21.87 -21.79 12.84
N THR A 228 -20.87 -21.77 11.98
CA THR A 228 -20.67 -22.77 10.93
C THR A 228 -19.86 -23.94 11.47
N ASP A 229 -20.17 -25.15 11.01
CA ASP A 229 -19.39 -26.34 11.38
C ASP A 229 -17.95 -26.26 10.86
N SER A 230 -17.01 -26.83 11.62
CA SER A 230 -15.59 -26.83 11.29
C SER A 230 -15.30 -27.45 9.92
N SER A 231 -16.04 -28.49 9.54
CA SER A 231 -15.91 -29.13 8.22
C SER A 231 -16.19 -28.15 7.07
N GLN A 232 -17.21 -27.31 7.21
CA GLN A 232 -17.60 -26.30 6.23
C GLN A 232 -16.59 -25.14 6.14
N VAL A 233 -15.79 -24.91 7.17
CA VAL A 233 -14.73 -23.89 7.14
C VAL A 233 -13.47 -24.42 6.47
N PHE A 234 -13.09 -25.67 6.76
CA PHE A 234 -11.82 -26.24 6.29
C PHE A 234 -11.93 -27.07 5.01
N GLN A 235 -13.10 -27.55 4.63
CA GLN A 235 -13.28 -28.46 3.48
C GLN A 235 -14.19 -27.92 2.38
N ASN A 236 -14.84 -26.77 2.58
CA ASN A 236 -15.74 -26.20 1.59
C ASN A 236 -15.00 -25.30 0.60
N PHE A 237 -14.69 -25.88 -0.56
CA PHE A 237 -14.30 -25.12 -1.74
C PHE A 237 -15.53 -24.75 -2.57
N PHE A 238 -15.57 -23.51 -3.04
CA PHE A 238 -16.62 -23.05 -3.92
C PHE A 238 -16.03 -22.40 -5.17
N ASN A 239 -16.39 -22.92 -6.35
CA ASN A 239 -15.92 -22.42 -7.63
C ASN A 239 -17.10 -21.82 -8.41
N GLY A 240 -17.56 -20.64 -7.98
CA GLY A 240 -18.64 -19.92 -8.65
C GLY A 240 -18.23 -19.36 -10.01
N GLY A 241 -16.93 -19.14 -10.23
CA GLY A 241 -16.39 -18.59 -11.48
C GLY A 241 -16.25 -19.58 -12.62
N GLY A 242 -16.46 -20.89 -12.39
CA GLY A 242 -16.36 -21.91 -13.42
C GLY A 242 -14.92 -22.19 -13.89
N TRP A 243 -13.94 -21.99 -13.02
CA TRP A 243 -12.52 -22.27 -13.28
C TRP A 243 -12.27 -23.78 -13.45
N ASN A 244 -11.16 -24.18 -14.08
CA ASN A 244 -10.92 -25.60 -14.38
C ASN A 244 -10.72 -26.46 -13.12
N ASN A 245 -10.23 -25.85 -12.04
CA ASN A 245 -10.02 -26.52 -10.76
C ASN A 245 -10.15 -25.53 -9.58
N ASN A 246 -10.25 -26.08 -8.37
CA ASN A 246 -10.39 -25.31 -7.13
C ASN A 246 -9.14 -24.48 -6.79
N VAL A 247 -7.97 -24.86 -7.30
CA VAL A 247 -6.72 -24.13 -7.06
C VAL A 247 -6.71 -22.82 -7.85
N GLU A 248 -7.08 -22.86 -9.13
CA GLU A 248 -7.28 -21.68 -9.98
C GLU A 248 -8.33 -20.75 -9.40
N ALA A 249 -9.49 -21.30 -9.00
CA ALA A 249 -10.52 -20.52 -8.33
C ALA A 249 -9.98 -19.82 -7.08
N THR A 250 -9.20 -20.54 -6.25
CA THR A 250 -8.59 -19.98 -5.04
C THR A 250 -7.59 -18.87 -5.34
N PHE A 251 -6.78 -18.99 -6.40
CA PHE A 251 -5.86 -17.91 -6.80
C PHE A 251 -6.60 -16.67 -7.29
N VAL A 252 -7.72 -16.83 -7.98
CA VAL A 252 -8.59 -15.70 -8.38
C VAL A 252 -9.23 -15.06 -7.14
N GLY A 253 -9.69 -15.88 -6.19
CA GLY A 253 -10.19 -15.40 -4.90
C GLY A 253 -9.13 -14.76 -4.00
N ALA A 254 -7.84 -14.96 -4.27
CA ALA A 254 -6.77 -14.32 -3.52
C ALA A 254 -6.57 -12.85 -3.89
N ILE A 255 -7.11 -12.38 -5.03
CA ILE A 255 -6.92 -11.00 -5.52
C ILE A 255 -7.38 -9.94 -4.50
N PRO A 256 -8.58 -10.04 -3.88
CA PRO A 256 -8.98 -9.10 -2.84
C PRO A 256 -8.14 -9.17 -1.57
N ILE A 257 -7.55 -10.34 -1.27
CA ILE A 257 -6.63 -10.50 -0.14
C ILE A 257 -5.35 -9.71 -0.42
N MET A 258 -4.80 -9.82 -1.64
CA MET A 258 -3.65 -9.02 -2.07
C MET A 258 -3.98 -7.52 -2.03
N PHE A 259 -5.17 -7.14 -2.49
CA PHE A 259 -5.62 -5.75 -2.45
C PHE A 259 -5.64 -5.18 -1.02
N GLY A 260 -6.05 -5.98 -0.03
CA GLY A 260 -6.02 -5.58 1.38
C GLY A 260 -4.62 -5.34 1.95
N PHE A 261 -3.55 -5.82 1.30
CA PHE A 261 -2.18 -5.58 1.74
C PHE A 261 -1.46 -4.48 0.92
N ASN A 262 -2.13 -3.86 -0.05
CA ASN A 262 -1.55 -2.76 -0.80
C ASN A 262 -1.30 -1.53 0.09
N GLY A 263 -0.28 -0.74 -0.25
CA GLY A 263 0.05 0.51 0.45
C GLY A 263 1.14 0.38 1.53
N PHE A 264 1.77 -0.79 1.68
CA PHE A 264 2.91 -0.96 2.58
C PHE A 264 4.12 -0.07 2.20
N ASP A 265 4.22 0.34 0.94
CA ASP A 265 5.27 1.21 0.39
C ASP A 265 4.97 2.71 0.58
N ALA A 266 3.79 3.07 1.11
CA ALA A 266 3.38 4.46 1.35
C ALA A 266 4.41 5.27 2.14
N GLY A 267 5.00 4.66 3.17
CA GLY A 267 6.02 5.29 4.01
C GLY A 267 7.32 5.65 3.26
N VAL A 268 7.61 5.00 2.13
CA VAL A 268 8.80 5.30 1.31
C VAL A 268 8.60 6.59 0.50
N HIS A 269 7.38 6.82 0.02
CA HIS A 269 7.04 7.99 -0.80
C HIS A 269 7.04 9.29 -0.01
N LEU A 270 6.75 9.22 1.29
CA LEU A 270 6.70 10.39 2.16
C LEU A 270 8.09 10.95 2.52
N GLY A 271 9.17 10.29 2.10
CA GLY A 271 10.54 10.71 2.38
C GLY A 271 10.85 10.57 3.86
N LYS A 272 11.57 9.51 4.23
CA LYS A 272 11.83 9.10 5.63
C LYS A 272 12.16 10.26 6.60
N LEU A 273 11.68 10.10 7.85
CA LEU A 273 12.23 10.32 9.21
C LEU A 273 12.76 11.65 9.71
#